data_AF-A0A7W6UID0-F1
#
_entry.id   AF-A0A7W6UID0-F1
#
_cell.length_a   1.000
_cell.length_b   1.000
_cell.length_c   1.000
_cell.angle_alpha   90.00
_cell.angle_beta   90.00
_cell.angle_gamma   90.00
#
_symmetry.space_group_name_H-M   'P 1'
#
loop_
_entity.id
_entity.type
_entity.pdbx_description
1 polymer ?
#
loop_
_entity_poly.entity_id
_entity_poly.type
_entity_poly.pdbx_seq_one_letter_code
_entity_poly.pdbx_strand_id
1 'polypeptide(L)' 'MRRLFGGDPVKRGEVPVKLADLENPPKQLMAGGRDAISAMVPVLEQRLTELHAYEELSKSTDGSF' A
#
# COMPACT_ATOMS: atom_id res chain seq x y z
N MET A 1 -26.77 -7.43 13.95
CA MET A 1 -25.68 -6.42 14.00
C MET A 1 -24.45 -6.97 13.28
N ARG A 2 -24.08 -6.42 12.13
CA ARG A 2 -22.86 -6.81 11.40
C ARG A 2 -21.73 -5.88 11.86
N ARG A 3 -20.71 -6.39 12.56
CA ARG A 3 -19.53 -5.57 12.93
C ARG A 3 -18.80 -5.17 11.65
N LEU A 4 -18.64 -3.88 11.43
CA LEU A 4 -18.02 -3.28 10.23
C LEU A 4 -16.49 -3.08 10.35
N PHE A 5 -15.81 -3.68 11.32
CA PHE A 5 -14.37 -3.50 11.50
C PHE A 5 -13.69 -4.86 11.70
N GLY A 6 -13.39 -5.53 10.59
CA GLY A 6 -12.66 -6.80 10.57
C GLY A 6 -11.23 -6.62 11.06
N GLY A 7 -10.79 -7.48 11.97
CA GLY A 7 -9.42 -7.56 12.47
C GLY A 7 -9.31 -7.47 13.99
N ASP A 8 -8.30 -8.14 14.54
CA ASP A 8 -8.02 -8.22 15.97
C ASP A 8 -7.41 -6.91 16.48
N PRO A 9 -8.10 -6.14 17.35
CA PRO A 9 -7.61 -4.86 17.85
C PRO A 9 -6.36 -5.00 18.71
N VAL A 10 -6.16 -6.13 19.41
CA VAL A 10 -4.96 -6.37 20.21
C VAL A 10 -3.77 -6.51 19.29
N LYS A 11 -3.87 -7.35 18.26
CA LYS A 11 -2.82 -7.51 17.25
C LYS A 11 -2.51 -6.21 16.51
N ARG A 12 -3.51 -5.36 16.27
CA ARG A 12 -3.28 -4.01 15.71
C ARG A 12 -2.53 -3.09 16.67
N GLY A 13 -2.82 -3.17 17.97
CA GLY A 13 -2.08 -2.41 18.99
C GLY A 13 -0.62 -2.82 19.12
N GLU A 14 -0.27 -4.07 18.81
CA GLU A 14 1.12 -4.56 18.81
C GLU A 14 1.94 -4.08 17.60
N VAL A 15 1.28 -3.65 16.51
CA VAL A 15 1.95 -3.29 15.26
C VAL A 15 2.99 -2.18 15.44
N PRO A 16 2.69 -1.03 16.09
CA PRO A 16 3.68 0.04 16.26
C PRO A 16 4.93 -0.40 17.00
N VAL A 17 4.80 -1.29 18.00
CA VAL A 17 5.94 -1.86 18.74
C VAL A 17 6.82 -2.67 17.79
N LYS A 18 6.22 -3.56 17.00
CA LYS A 18 6.96 -4.35 16.00
C LYS A 18 7.60 -3.48 14.92
N LEU A 19 6.96 -2.37 14.53
CA LEU A 19 7.52 -1.43 13.55
C LEU A 19 8.73 -0.67 14.10
N ALA A 20 8.73 -0.33 15.40
CA ALA A 20 9.85 0.36 16.04
C ALA A 20 11.12 -0.48 16.09
N ASP A 21 10.98 -1.81 16.13
CA ASP A 21 12.09 -2.76 16.16
C ASP A 21 12.65 -3.13 14.76
N LEU A 22 12.04 -2.63 13.67
CA LEU A 22 12.55 -2.89 12.32
C LEU A 22 13.65 -1.89 11.97
N GLU A 23 14.76 -2.40 11.42
CA GLU A 23 15.85 -1.56 10.88
C GLU A 23 15.36 -0.68 9.72
N ASN A 24 14.44 -1.21 8.90
CA ASN A 24 13.84 -0.52 7.76
C ASN A 24 12.32 -0.69 7.78
N PRO A 25 11.58 0.10 8.58
CA PRO A 25 10.14 -0.02 8.67
C PRO A 25 9.45 0.47 7.38
N PRO A 26 8.31 -0.14 6.98
CA PRO A 26 7.56 0.32 5.84
C PRO A 26 6.98 1.73 6.09
N LYS A 27 7.02 2.59 5.07
CA LYS A 27 6.41 3.93 5.12
C LYS A 27 4.88 3.88 5.25
N GLN A 28 4.26 2.81 4.75
CA GLN A 28 2.83 2.58 4.82
C GLN A 28 2.56 1.11 5.14
N LEU A 29 1.68 0.87 6.11
CA LEU A 29 1.25 -0.48 6.48
C LEU A 29 -0.26 -0.63 6.29
N MET A 30 -0.66 -1.70 5.61
CA MET A 30 -2.06 -2.05 5.39
C MET A 30 -2.61 -2.83 6.60
N ALA A 31 -3.13 -2.10 7.60
CA ALA A 31 -3.65 -2.67 8.84
C ALA A 31 -5.08 -3.22 8.71
N GLY A 32 -5.26 -4.27 7.92
CA GLY A 32 -6.52 -5.01 7.78
C GLY A 32 -6.33 -6.49 7.43
N GLY A 33 -5.12 -7.02 7.65
CA GLY A 33 -4.78 -8.40 7.31
C GLY A 33 -4.95 -8.69 5.83
N ARG A 34 -5.46 -9.88 5.52
CA ARG A 34 -5.64 -10.35 4.13
C ARG A 34 -6.57 -9.45 3.33
N ASP A 35 -7.64 -8.93 3.94
CA ASP A 35 -8.64 -8.12 3.21
C ASP A 35 -8.02 -6.82 2.67
N ALA A 36 -7.19 -6.15 3.47
CA ALA A 36 -6.51 -4.93 3.04
C ALA A 36 -5.48 -5.19 1.92
N ILE A 37 -4.76 -6.32 1.98
CA ILE A 37 -3.82 -6.72 0.93
C ILE A 37 -4.58 -7.07 -0.36
N SER A 38 -5.61 -7.91 -0.28
CA SER A 38 -6.43 -8.31 -1.44
C SER A 38 -7.12 -7.13 -2.11
N ALA A 39 -7.47 -6.09 -1.35
CA ALA A 39 -8.08 -4.87 -1.91
C ALA A 39 -7.05 -3.97 -2.61
N MET A 40 -5.82 -3.88 -2.08
CA MET A 40 -4.87 -2.86 -2.53
C MET A 40 -3.89 -3.34 -3.60
N VAL A 41 -3.44 -4.60 -3.53
CA VAL A 41 -2.50 -5.17 -4.50
C VAL A 41 -2.96 -5.01 -5.96
N PRO A 42 -4.19 -5.41 -6.35
CA PRO A 42 -4.61 -5.29 -7.75
C PRO A 42 -4.68 -3.83 -8.23
N VAL A 43 -5.01 -2.89 -7.33
CA VAL A 43 -5.05 -1.46 -7.66
C VAL A 43 -3.64 -0.92 -7.93
N LEU A 44 -2.65 -1.32 -7.14
CA LEU A 44 -1.27 -0.90 -7.34
C LEU A 44 -0.66 -1.52 -8.61
N GLU A 45 -0.96 -2.80 -8.88
CA GLU A 45 -0.53 -3.49 -10.10
C GLU A 45 -1.13 -2.84 -11.35
N GLN A 46 -2.42 -2.48 -11.31
CA GLN A 46 -3.06 -1.76 -12.41
C GLN A 46 -2.38 -0.40 -12.65
N ARG A 47 -2.16 0.38 -11.60
CA ARG A 47 -1.50 1.69 -11.72
C ARG A 47 -0.09 1.58 -12.28
N LEU A 48 0.67 0.57 -11.84
CA LEU A 48 2.01 0.31 -12.37
C LEU A 48 1.95 -0.07 -13.85
N THR A 49 0.97 -0.88 -14.24
CA THR A 49 0.74 -1.26 -15.64
C THR A 49 0.43 -0.03 -16.50
N GLU A 50 -0.46 0.85 -16.02
CA GLU A 50 -0.79 2.10 -16.71
C GLU A 50 0.43 3.03 -16.85
N LEU A 51 1.25 3.16 -15.79
CA LEU A 51 2.49 3.95 -15.85
C LEU A 51 3.45 3.45 -16.92
N HIS A 52 3.66 2.14 -17.02
CA HIS A 52 4.50 1.56 -18.06
C HIS A 52 3.87 1.75 -19.46
N ALA A 53 2.55 1.60 -19.60
CA ALA A 53 1.86 1.76 -20.88
C ALA A 53 1.98 3.19 -21.45
N TYR A 54 2.07 4.20 -20.59
CA TYR A 54 2.17 5.62 -20.97
C TYR A 54 3.55 6.22 -20.68
N GLU A 55 4.59 5.38 -20.54
CA GLU A 55 5.94 5.84 -20.17
C GLU A 55 6.52 6.81 -21.20
N GLU A 56 6.48 6.47 -22.49
CA GLU A 56 7.02 7.32 -23.57
C GLU A 56 6.29 8.67 -23.66
N LEU A 57 4.95 8.64 -23.54
CA LEU A 57 4.14 9.85 -23.52
C LEU A 57 4.49 10.72 -22.30
N SER A 58 4.68 10.12 -21.14
CA SER A 58 5.07 10.85 -19.92
C SER A 58 6.44 11.50 -20.08
N LYS A 59 7.43 10.77 -20.62
CA LYS A 59 8.78 11.30 -20.90
C LYS A 59 8.80 12.37 -21.98
N SER A 60 7.85 12.38 -22.92
CA SER A 60 7.75 13.45 -23.92
C SER A 60 7.45 14.84 -23.32
N THR A 61 7.06 14.89 -22.05
CA THR A 61 6.84 16.14 -21.31
C THR A 61 8.08 16.67 -20.62
N ASP A 62 9.22 15.96 -20.71
CA ASP A 62 10.49 16.42 -20.17
C ASP A 62 10.88 17.76 -20.84
N GLY A 63 11.07 18.79 -20.02
CA GLY A 63 11.55 20.08 -20.48
C GLY A 63 13.08 20.11 -20.58
N SER A 64 13.62 20.75 -21.62
CA SER A 64 15.01 21.21 -21.61
C SER A 64 15.05 22.61 -20.98
N PHE A 65 15.42 22.69 -19.70
CA PHE A 65 15.74 23.97 -19.04
C PHE A 65 17.25 24.20 -19.07
#